data_AF-A0A7S4N198-F1
#
_entry.id   AF-A0A7S4N198-F1
#
_cell.length_a   1.000
_cell.length_b   1.000
_cell.length_c   1.000
_cell.angle_alpha   90.00
_cell.angle_beta   90.00
_cell.angle_gamma   90.00
#
_symmetry.space_group_name_H-M   'P 1'
#
loop_
_entity.id
_entity.type
_entity.pdbx_description
1 polymer ?
#
loop_
_entity_poly.entity_id
_entity_poly.type
_entity_poly.pdbx_seq_one_letter_code
_entity_poly.pdbx_strand_id
1 'polypeptide(L)'
;DLQQFYRDAKKVFDDDEAFKKVAHDEVVKLQGGDGSSRYAWGQICDVSRCEFEKIYSRLEVKLEEVGESFYNEYIPGVVRHLQEIGLAKNADEPDSAGRYAKIIFPPGSKHENPLIVTKSDGGFGYDSTDMAAIWYRLFELKADWVVYVTDAGQGPHFDL
;
A
#
# COMPACT_ATOMS: atom_id res chain seq x y z
N ASP A 1 -5.81 16.21 18.94
CA ASP A 1 -6.72 15.20 18.38
C ASP A 1 -6.41 15.04 16.90
N LEU A 2 -5.97 13.84 16.50
CA LEU A 2 -5.57 13.55 15.12
C LEU A 2 -6.76 13.55 14.14
N GLN A 3 -7.95 13.16 14.59
CA GLN A 3 -9.14 13.17 13.73
C GLN A 3 -9.55 14.59 13.38
N GLN A 4 -9.49 15.51 14.34
CA GLN A 4 -9.78 16.91 14.08
C GLN A 4 -8.74 17.52 13.11
N PHE A 5 -7.45 17.24 13.34
CA PHE A 5 -6.38 17.68 12.45
C PHE A 5 -6.60 17.21 11.00
N TYR A 6 -6.99 15.94 10.81
CA TYR A 6 -7.31 15.40 9.48
C TYR A 6 -8.50 16.12 8.84
N ARG A 7 -9.58 16.38 9.58
CA ARG A 7 -10.77 17.08 9.06
C ARG A 7 -10.45 18.52 8.66
N ASP A 8 -9.66 19.22 9.47
CA ASP A 8 -9.25 20.60 9.18
C ASP A 8 -8.35 20.65 7.95
N ALA A 9 -7.36 19.75 7.85
CA ALA A 9 -6.51 19.63 6.66
C ALA A 9 -7.31 19.29 5.40
N LYS A 10 -8.28 18.38 5.49
CA LYS A 10 -9.16 18.02 4.37
C LYS A 10 -9.99 19.22 3.88
N LYS A 11 -10.51 20.03 4.81
CA LYS A 11 -11.24 21.25 4.46
C LYS A 11 -10.35 22.23 3.70
N VAL A 12 -9.15 22.49 4.18
CA VAL A 12 -8.20 23.38 3.49
C VAL A 12 -7.82 22.81 2.13
N PHE A 13 -7.65 21.49 2.01
CA PHE A 13 -7.36 20.81 0.74
C PHE A 13 -8.48 20.99 -0.31
N ASP A 14 -9.74 20.99 0.12
CA ASP A 14 -10.88 21.16 -0.78
C ASP A 14 -11.12 22.64 -1.15
N ASP A 15 -10.80 23.58 -0.24
CA ASP A 15 -11.07 25.01 -0.40
C ASP A 15 -9.90 25.80 -1.04
N ASP A 16 -8.65 25.32 -0.96
CA ASP A 16 -7.44 26.03 -1.42
C ASP A 16 -6.62 25.21 -2.43
N GLU A 17 -6.65 25.63 -3.70
CA GLU A 17 -5.91 25.01 -4.80
C GLU A 17 -4.38 25.12 -4.65
N ALA A 18 -3.86 26.17 -3.98
CA ALA A 18 -2.43 26.28 -3.71
C ALA A 18 -2.00 25.25 -2.66
N PHE A 19 -2.79 25.09 -1.59
CA PHE A 19 -2.57 24.05 -0.59
C PHE A 19 -2.66 22.65 -1.20
N LYS A 20 -3.64 22.40 -2.05
CA LYS A 20 -3.80 21.13 -2.78
C LYS A 20 -2.59 20.79 -3.64
N LYS A 21 -2.05 21.77 -4.37
CA LYS A 21 -0.81 21.58 -5.13
C LYS A 21 0.36 21.21 -4.21
N VAL A 22 0.54 21.93 -3.10
CA VAL A 22 1.58 21.63 -2.12
C VAL A 22 1.41 20.23 -1.54
N ALA A 23 0.18 19.83 -1.17
CA ALA A 23 -0.10 18.50 -0.65
C ALA A 23 0.27 17.39 -1.64
N HIS A 24 -0.02 17.57 -2.94
CA HIS A 24 0.42 16.63 -3.97
C HIS A 24 1.94 16.58 -4.11
N ASP A 25 2.62 17.74 -4.09
CA ASP A 25 4.07 17.83 -4.16
C ASP A 25 4.73 17.14 -2.94
N GLU A 26 4.17 17.27 -1.74
CA GLU A 26 4.65 16.62 -0.51
C GLU A 26 4.52 15.08 -0.56
N VAL A 27 3.47 14.54 -1.19
CA VAL A 27 3.36 13.08 -1.42
C VAL A 27 4.50 12.58 -2.28
N VAL A 28 4.84 13.31 -3.35
CA VAL A 28 5.97 12.96 -4.23
C VAL A 28 7.29 13.03 -3.47
N LYS A 29 7.50 14.05 -2.64
CA LYS A 29 8.70 14.16 -1.80
C LYS A 29 8.82 13.02 -0.79
N LEU A 30 7.71 12.67 -0.12
CA LEU A 30 7.68 11.55 0.83
C LEU A 30 8.04 10.22 0.14
N GLN A 31 7.45 9.95 -1.03
CA GLN A 31 7.76 8.77 -1.84
C GLN A 31 9.20 8.79 -2.38
N GLY A 32 9.71 9.96 -2.75
CA GLY A 32 11.10 10.18 -3.17
C GLY A 32 12.12 10.10 -2.03
N GLY A 33 11.66 9.95 -0.79
CA GLY A 33 12.50 9.75 0.38
C GLY A 33 13.06 11.01 1.02
N ASP A 34 12.45 12.16 0.77
CA ASP A 34 12.84 13.43 1.37
C ASP A 34 12.83 13.35 2.91
N GLY A 35 13.94 13.78 3.53
CA GLY A 35 14.14 13.65 4.98
C GLY A 35 13.16 14.49 5.80
N SER A 36 12.79 15.68 5.32
CA SER A 36 11.85 16.56 6.04
C SER A 36 10.42 16.02 5.99
N SER A 37 10.02 15.51 4.82
CA SER A 37 8.72 14.88 4.59
C SER A 37 8.58 13.60 5.42
N ARG A 38 9.62 12.75 5.44
CA ARG A 38 9.65 11.53 6.27
C ARG A 38 9.61 11.85 7.76
N TYR A 39 10.30 12.90 8.20
CA TYR A 39 10.25 13.33 9.59
C TYR A 39 8.83 13.75 9.98
N ALA A 40 8.19 14.62 9.19
CA ALA A 40 6.81 15.05 9.44
C ALA A 40 5.82 13.86 9.45
N TRP A 41 5.95 12.94 8.48
CA TRP A 41 5.18 11.70 8.43
C TRP A 41 5.36 10.85 9.69
N GLY A 42 6.61 10.65 10.15
CA GLY A 42 6.91 9.89 11.36
C GLY A 42 6.21 10.48 12.59
N GLN A 43 6.21 11.80 12.75
CA GLN A 43 5.51 12.47 13.85
C GLN A 43 4.00 12.23 13.81
N ILE A 44 3.38 12.24 12.63
CA ILE A 44 1.95 11.93 12.48
C ILE A 44 1.68 10.47 12.88
N CYS A 45 2.52 9.54 12.44
CA CYS A 45 2.43 8.13 12.81
C CYS A 45 2.57 7.92 14.32
N ASP A 46 3.52 8.60 14.98
CA ASP A 46 3.76 8.45 16.42
C ASP A 46 2.58 8.95 17.25
N VAL A 47 1.94 10.05 16.83
CA VAL A 47 0.70 10.52 17.46
C VAL A 47 -0.41 9.50 17.26
N SER A 48 -0.54 8.91 16.07
CA SER A 48 -1.53 7.87 15.77
C SER A 48 -1.32 6.62 16.65
N ARG A 49 -0.08 6.14 16.75
CA ARG A 49 0.30 4.99 17.61
C ARG A 49 -0.07 5.23 19.07
N CYS A 50 0.22 6.42 19.59
CA CYS A 50 -0.15 6.78 20.96
C CYS A 50 -1.65 6.69 21.22
N GLU A 51 -2.50 7.04 20.25
CA GLU A 51 -3.96 6.95 20.39
C GLU A 51 -4.46 5.50 20.24
N PHE A 52 -3.91 4.73 19.29
CA PHE A 52 -4.26 3.31 19.14
C PHE A 52 -3.82 2.46 20.33
N GLU A 53 -2.66 2.74 20.93
CA GLU A 53 -2.18 1.99 22.09
C GLU A 53 -3.14 2.10 23.28
N LYS A 54 -3.82 3.24 23.47
CA LYS A 54 -4.87 3.38 24.49
C LYS A 54 -6.03 2.41 24.25
N ILE A 55 -6.36 2.13 22.99
CA ILE A 55 -7.42 1.19 22.61
C ILE A 55 -6.93 -0.24 22.84
N TYR A 56 -5.73 -0.58 22.35
CA TYR A 56 -5.14 -1.91 22.49
C TYR A 56 -4.95 -2.30 23.96
N SER A 57 -4.39 -1.40 24.77
CA SER A 57 -4.24 -1.59 26.22
C SER A 57 -5.58 -1.84 26.93
N ARG A 58 -6.65 -1.15 26.54
CA ARG A 58 -7.99 -1.37 27.13
C ARG A 58 -8.63 -2.70 26.75
N LEU A 59 -8.28 -3.22 25.58
CA LEU A 59 -8.78 -4.50 25.07
C LEU A 59 -7.80 -5.66 25.34
N GLU A 60 -6.70 -5.39 26.06
CA GLU A 60 -5.62 -6.34 26.33
C GLU A 60 -5.04 -6.99 25.05
N VAL A 61 -5.01 -6.23 23.97
CA VAL A 61 -4.45 -6.63 22.67
C VAL A 61 -2.97 -6.29 22.61
N LYS A 62 -2.15 -7.22 22.12
CA LYS A 62 -0.73 -7.00 21.80
C LYS A 62 -0.53 -7.12 20.30
N LEU A 63 0.09 -6.12 19.70
CA LEU A 63 0.34 -6.06 18.27
C LEU A 63 1.78 -5.61 18.01
N GLU A 64 2.39 -6.21 17.00
CA GLU A 64 3.62 -5.72 16.38
C GLU A 64 3.22 -5.04 15.06
N GLU A 65 3.44 -3.74 14.96
CA GLU A 65 3.06 -2.96 13.80
C GLU A 65 4.05 -3.18 12.65
N VAL A 66 3.55 -3.73 11.53
CA VAL A 66 4.27 -3.77 10.25
C VAL A 66 3.38 -3.17 9.18
N GLY A 67 3.44 -1.84 9.04
CA GLY A 67 2.62 -1.08 8.09
C GLY A 67 3.06 -1.23 6.64
N GLU A 68 2.21 -0.80 5.71
CA GLU A 68 2.46 -0.87 4.25
C GLU A 68 3.81 -0.30 3.82
N SER A 69 4.20 0.82 4.45
CA SER A 69 5.46 1.52 4.17
C SER A 69 6.70 0.65 4.30
N PHE A 70 6.67 -0.40 5.14
CA PHE A 70 7.76 -1.36 5.30
C PHE A 70 8.03 -2.14 4.01
N TYR A 71 6.97 -2.45 3.24
CA TYR A 71 7.07 -3.30 2.06
C TYR A 71 7.50 -2.53 0.80
N ASN A 72 7.52 -1.20 0.83
CA ASN A 72 7.81 -0.35 -0.33
C ASN A 72 9.12 -0.71 -1.04
N GLU A 73 10.17 -1.06 -0.30
CA GLU A 73 11.47 -1.44 -0.85
C GLU A 73 11.46 -2.83 -1.50
N TYR A 74 10.55 -3.72 -1.07
CA TYR A 74 10.43 -5.08 -1.57
C TYR A 74 9.59 -5.15 -2.85
N ILE A 75 8.61 -4.25 -3.03
CA ILE A 75 7.67 -4.26 -4.17
C ILE A 75 8.41 -4.39 -5.52
N PRO A 76 9.43 -3.58 -5.86
CA PRO A 76 10.09 -3.69 -7.16
C PRO A 76 10.77 -5.05 -7.39
N GLY A 77 11.30 -5.68 -6.32
CA GLY A 77 11.92 -6.99 -6.37
C GLY A 77 10.88 -8.09 -6.61
N VAL A 78 9.78 -8.05 -5.86
CA VAL A 78 8.69 -9.02 -5.97
C VAL A 78 8.02 -8.96 -7.34
N VAL A 79 7.72 -7.76 -7.84
CA VAL A 79 7.15 -7.58 -9.20
C VAL A 79 8.10 -8.16 -10.25
N ARG A 80 9.40 -7.90 -10.15
CA ARG A 80 10.39 -8.44 -11.10
C ARG A 80 10.42 -9.97 -11.07
N HIS A 81 10.44 -10.56 -9.88
CA HIS A 81 10.41 -12.00 -9.70
C HIS A 81 9.17 -12.63 -10.36
N LEU A 82 7.98 -12.03 -10.16
CA LEU A 82 6.73 -12.49 -10.77
C LEU A 82 6.76 -12.42 -12.30
N GLN A 83 7.48 -11.45 -12.88
CA GLN A 83 7.69 -11.38 -14.33
C GLN A 83 8.66 -12.46 -14.82
N GLU A 84 9.74 -12.72 -14.09
CA GLU A 84 10.76 -13.72 -14.45
C GLU A 84 10.19 -15.14 -14.49
N ILE A 85 9.25 -15.45 -13.60
CA ILE A 85 8.53 -16.74 -13.60
C ILE A 85 7.30 -16.77 -14.51
N GLY A 86 7.04 -15.68 -15.25
CA GLY A 86 5.97 -15.59 -16.24
C GLY A 86 4.55 -15.41 -15.69
N LEU A 87 4.38 -15.05 -14.41
CA LEU A 87 3.06 -14.79 -13.81
C LEU A 87 2.57 -13.36 -14.03
N ALA A 88 3.48 -12.38 -14.01
CA ALA A 88 3.15 -10.98 -14.27
C ALA A 88 3.43 -10.61 -15.74
N LYS A 89 2.43 -10.03 -16.41
CA LYS A 89 2.51 -9.57 -17.80
C LYS A 89 2.00 -8.13 -17.94
N ASN A 90 2.24 -7.51 -19.09
CA ASN A 90 1.61 -6.23 -19.41
C ASN A 90 0.10 -6.42 -19.59
N ALA A 91 -0.67 -5.41 -19.19
CA ALA A 91 -2.08 -5.30 -19.55
C ALA A 91 -2.26 -5.20 -21.07
N ASP A 92 -3.46 -5.50 -21.55
CA ASP A 92 -3.75 -5.51 -22.99
C ASP A 92 -3.83 -4.09 -23.56
N GLU A 93 -4.34 -3.13 -22.77
CA GLU A 93 -4.47 -1.72 -23.17
C GLU A 93 -3.46 -0.82 -22.45
N PRO A 94 -2.81 0.11 -23.17
CA PRO A 94 -1.97 1.13 -22.56
C PRO A 94 -2.80 2.31 -22.04
N ASP A 95 -2.18 3.13 -21.19
CA ASP A 95 -2.72 4.45 -20.86
C ASP A 95 -2.57 5.46 -22.00
N SER A 96 -3.07 6.68 -21.78
CA SER A 96 -3.01 7.78 -22.75
C SER A 96 -1.59 8.20 -23.16
N ALA A 97 -0.57 7.79 -22.39
CA ALA A 97 0.84 8.03 -22.67
C ALA A 97 1.54 6.80 -23.29
N GLY A 98 0.80 5.73 -23.63
CA GLY A 98 1.34 4.52 -24.24
C GLY A 98 2.02 3.56 -23.27
N ARG A 99 1.81 3.72 -21.95
CA ARG A 99 2.42 2.89 -20.90
C ARG A 99 1.46 1.79 -20.48
N TYR A 100 2.00 0.61 -20.17
CA TYR A 100 1.20 -0.55 -19.77
C TYR A 100 1.28 -0.79 -18.26
N ALA A 101 0.15 -1.09 -17.64
CA ALA A 101 0.13 -1.64 -16.30
C ALA A 101 0.70 -3.08 -16.32
N LYS A 102 1.24 -3.53 -15.18
CA LYS A 102 1.64 -4.93 -14.97
C LYS A 102 0.55 -5.64 -14.18
N ILE A 103 0.06 -6.74 -14.71
CA ILE A 103 -1.08 -7.48 -14.19
C ILE A 103 -0.79 -8.96 -14.02
N ILE A 104 -1.51 -9.58 -13.08
CA ILE A 104 -1.45 -11.01 -12.80
C ILE A 104 -2.86 -11.59 -12.89
N PHE A 105 -2.98 -12.69 -13.63
CA PHE A 105 -4.14 -13.57 -13.57
C PHE A 105 -3.70 -14.85 -12.86
N PRO A 106 -4.10 -15.05 -11.60
CA PRO A 106 -3.67 -16.23 -10.85
C PRO A 106 -4.11 -17.51 -11.58
N PRO A 107 -3.20 -18.49 -11.76
CA PRO A 107 -3.53 -19.72 -12.48
C PRO A 107 -4.72 -20.45 -11.85
N GLY A 108 -5.76 -20.73 -12.64
CA GLY A 108 -6.97 -21.40 -12.16
C GLY A 108 -7.96 -20.50 -11.42
N SER A 109 -7.68 -19.19 -11.34
CA SER A 109 -8.63 -18.20 -10.83
C SER A 109 -9.89 -18.14 -11.71
N LYS A 110 -11.05 -18.04 -11.06
CA LYS A 110 -12.34 -17.78 -11.72
C LYS A 110 -12.66 -16.29 -11.82
N HIS A 111 -11.78 -15.44 -11.30
CA HIS A 111 -11.98 -14.00 -11.27
C HIS A 111 -11.64 -13.40 -12.64
N GLU A 112 -12.52 -12.53 -13.12
CA GLU A 112 -12.35 -11.82 -14.39
C GLU A 112 -11.37 -10.64 -14.26
N ASN A 113 -11.22 -10.10 -13.05
CA ASN A 113 -10.36 -8.97 -12.78
C ASN A 113 -8.96 -9.44 -12.38
N PRO A 114 -7.89 -8.90 -13.00
CA PRO A 114 -6.54 -9.20 -12.59
C PRO A 114 -6.12 -8.40 -11.36
N LEU A 115 -5.07 -8.87 -10.69
CA LEU A 115 -4.29 -8.04 -9.77
C LEU A 115 -3.40 -7.08 -10.57
N ILE A 116 -3.39 -5.80 -10.20
CA ILE A 116 -2.56 -4.76 -10.81
C ILE A 116 -1.35 -4.49 -9.92
N VAL A 117 -0.28 -5.25 -10.13
CA VAL A 117 0.95 -5.14 -9.32
C VAL A 117 1.81 -3.92 -9.67
N THR A 118 1.58 -3.27 -10.81
CA THR A 118 2.15 -1.95 -11.13
C THR A 118 1.19 -1.20 -12.05
N LYS A 119 0.85 0.04 -11.71
CA LYS A 119 0.03 0.90 -12.58
C LYS A 119 0.81 1.34 -13.81
N SER A 120 0.12 1.83 -14.83
CA SER A 120 0.75 2.30 -16.08
C SER A 120 1.68 3.49 -15.86
N ASP A 121 1.44 4.31 -14.84
CA ASP A 121 2.29 5.43 -14.43
C ASP A 121 3.51 5.00 -13.61
N GLY A 122 3.69 3.71 -13.36
CA GLY A 122 4.74 3.15 -12.53
C GLY A 122 4.42 3.15 -11.03
N GLY A 123 3.26 3.67 -10.63
CA GLY A 123 2.81 3.70 -9.25
C GLY A 123 2.43 2.30 -8.72
N PHE A 124 2.55 2.16 -7.41
CA PHE A 124 2.13 0.96 -6.68
C PHE A 124 0.78 1.19 -5.98
N GLY A 125 0.05 0.11 -5.73
CA GLY A 125 -1.24 0.11 -5.04
C GLY A 125 -1.35 -1.02 -4.03
N TYR A 126 -2.56 -1.29 -3.55
CA TYR A 126 -2.82 -2.34 -2.56
C TYR A 126 -2.35 -3.72 -3.04
N ASP A 127 -2.67 -4.11 -4.27
CA ASP A 127 -2.22 -5.39 -4.86
C ASP A 127 -0.69 -5.53 -4.85
N SER A 128 0.04 -4.43 -5.09
CA SER A 128 1.50 -4.41 -5.04
C SER A 128 2.01 -4.67 -3.62
N THR A 129 1.43 -3.97 -2.64
CA THR A 129 1.82 -4.07 -1.23
C THR A 129 1.48 -5.42 -0.63
N ASP A 130 0.28 -5.94 -0.87
CA ASP A 130 -0.14 -7.24 -0.37
C ASP A 130 0.68 -8.38 -0.96
N MET A 131 1.02 -8.29 -2.26
CA MET A 131 1.90 -9.24 -2.91
C MET A 131 3.31 -9.21 -2.30
N ALA A 132 3.83 -8.02 -2.00
CA ALA A 132 5.11 -7.90 -1.31
C ALA A 132 5.04 -8.40 0.14
N ALA A 133 3.93 -8.18 0.84
CA ALA A 133 3.72 -8.61 2.21
C ALA A 133 3.63 -10.13 2.33
N ILE A 134 2.87 -10.80 1.46
CA ILE A 134 2.81 -12.27 1.45
C ILE A 134 4.16 -12.88 1.06
N TRP A 135 4.84 -12.31 0.06
CA TRP A 135 6.18 -12.75 -0.31
C TRP A 135 7.15 -12.65 0.89
N TYR A 136 7.16 -11.50 1.59
CA TYR A 136 8.01 -11.31 2.76
C TYR A 136 7.71 -12.34 3.86
N ARG A 137 6.43 -12.58 4.17
CA ARG A 137 6.02 -13.55 5.19
C ARG A 137 6.42 -14.98 4.84
N LEU A 138 6.36 -15.36 3.57
CA LEU A 138 6.68 -16.72 3.12
C LEU A 138 8.18 -16.95 2.93
N PHE A 139 8.91 -15.98 2.40
CA PHE A 139 10.32 -16.18 2.01
C PHE A 139 11.32 -15.63 3.03
N GLU A 140 11.02 -14.49 3.66
CA GLU A 140 11.91 -13.89 4.68
C GLU A 140 11.58 -14.44 6.07
N LEU A 141 10.30 -14.37 6.49
CA LEU A 141 9.88 -14.89 7.80
C LEU A 141 9.72 -16.40 7.81
N LYS A 142 9.58 -17.03 6.64
CA LYS A 142 9.39 -18.49 6.48
C LYS A 142 8.22 -19.01 7.30
N ALA A 143 7.13 -18.25 7.33
CA ALA A 143 5.93 -18.63 8.06
C ALA A 143 5.31 -19.89 7.42
N ASP A 144 5.04 -20.91 8.23
CA ASP A 144 4.30 -22.09 7.80
C ASP A 144 2.81 -21.77 7.56
N TRP A 145 2.26 -20.82 8.32
CA TRP A 145 0.87 -20.39 8.26
C TRP A 145 0.77 -18.87 8.31
N VAL A 146 0.00 -18.29 7.39
CA VAL A 146 -0.33 -16.87 7.38
C VAL A 146 -1.86 -16.74 7.41
N VAL A 147 -2.40 -16.08 8.43
CA VAL A 147 -3.84 -15.89 8.61
C VAL A 147 -4.18 -14.41 8.43
N TYR A 148 -5.03 -14.13 7.45
CA TYR A 148 -5.54 -12.77 7.19
C TYR A 148 -6.89 -12.58 7.87
N VAL A 149 -6.95 -11.65 8.81
CA VAL A 149 -8.19 -11.25 9.48
C VAL A 149 -8.62 -9.91 8.90
N THR A 150 -9.57 -9.95 7.98
CA THR A 150 -10.12 -8.78 7.28
C THR A 150 -11.63 -8.89 7.17
N ASP A 151 -12.29 -7.84 6.66
CA ASP A 151 -13.74 -7.87 6.43
C ASP A 151 -14.11 -8.75 5.22
N ALA A 152 -15.34 -9.24 5.20
CA ALA A 152 -15.81 -10.17 4.16
C ALA A 152 -15.82 -9.58 2.74
N GLY A 153 -15.85 -8.25 2.59
CA GLY A 153 -15.77 -7.56 1.31
C GLY A 153 -14.41 -7.69 0.63
N GLN A 154 -13.34 -7.98 1.41
CA GLN A 154 -12.01 -8.26 0.89
C GLN A 154 -11.81 -9.72 0.49
N GLY A 155 -12.80 -10.60 0.71
CA GLY A 155 -12.73 -12.02 0.34
C GLY A 155 -12.27 -12.23 -1.11
N PRO A 156 -12.90 -11.61 -2.12
CA PRO A 156 -12.49 -11.75 -3.52
C PRO A 156 -11.05 -11.30 -3.82
N HIS A 157 -10.50 -10.37 -3.04
CA HIS A 157 -9.12 -9.90 -3.19
C HIS A 157 -8.11 -10.92 -2.67
N PHE A 158 -8.39 -11.56 -1.53
CA PHE A 158 -7.51 -12.56 -0.94
C PHE A 158 -7.72 -13.99 -1.48
N ASP A 159 -8.81 -14.24 -2.19
CA ASP A 159 -9.05 -15.49 -2.93
C ASP A 159 -8.28 -15.56 -4.27
N LEU A 160 -7.83 -14.41 -4.79
CA LEU A 160 -7.00 -14.26 -5.99
C LEU A 160 -5.55 -14.71 -5.73
#